data_AF-A0A0G1L890-F1
#
_entry.id   AF-A0A0G1L890-F1
#
_cell.length_a   1.000
_cell.length_b   1.000
_cell.length_c   1.000
_cell.angle_alpha   90.00
_cell.angle_beta   90.00
_cell.angle_gamma   90.00
#
_symmetry.space_group_name_H-M   'P 1'
#
loop_
_entity.id
_entity.type
_entity.pdbx_description
1 polymer ?
#
loop_
_entity_poly.entity_id
_entity_poly.type
_entity_poly.pdbx_seq_one_letter_code
_entity_poly.pdbx_strand_id
1 'polypeptide(L)'
;MLKNKGAGNNCPHSLDLALLLIRLGLAAVFLTHGLSKLMNIEGTAGFLGSLGFNGFFAWLVALAETLGGLAMLAGFWTCLAGTALAIVMIFAMVLVKFNAGFVGGWEYDLILLINALAVILAGPGKYALGCGCKGCQMKKQANKPDSAKTAAVSVMQNNKK
;
A
#
# COMPACT_ATOMS: atom_id res chain seq x y z
N MET A 1 37.80 19.14 14.93
CA MET A 1 37.66 18.47 13.62
C MET A 1 36.86 17.19 13.83
N LEU A 2 35.75 17.02 13.12
CA LEU A 2 35.26 15.77 12.50
C LEU A 2 33.93 16.11 11.82
N LYS A 3 34.06 16.41 10.53
CA LYS A 3 32.99 16.76 9.61
C LYS A 3 32.25 15.47 9.26
N ASN A 4 31.20 15.12 10.00
CA ASN A 4 30.32 14.02 9.60
C ASN A 4 29.33 14.52 8.54
N LYS A 5 29.84 14.68 7.32
CA LYS A 5 29.04 14.71 6.10
C LYS A 5 28.91 13.26 5.62
N GLY A 6 28.02 12.52 6.26
CA GLY A 6 27.84 11.08 6.02
C GLY A 6 26.37 10.67 5.98
N ALA A 7 25.57 11.32 5.14
CA ALA A 7 24.31 10.74 4.66
C ALA A 7 24.10 11.28 3.25
N GLY A 8 24.39 10.43 2.26
CA GLY A 8 24.38 10.76 0.85
C GLY A 8 23.06 11.40 0.41
N ASN A 9 23.13 12.67 0.07
CA ASN A 9 22.29 13.22 -0.98
C ASN A 9 22.65 12.44 -2.24
N ASN A 10 21.81 11.52 -2.72
CA ASN A 10 21.66 11.13 -4.13
C ASN A 10 20.49 10.14 -4.31
N CYS A 11 19.43 10.63 -4.97
CA CYS A 11 18.25 9.94 -5.54
C CYS A 11 17.04 9.55 -4.67
N PRO A 12 16.44 10.46 -3.87
CA PRO A 12 15.13 10.20 -3.29
C PRO A 12 14.00 10.13 -4.36
N HIS A 13 14.19 10.71 -5.55
CA HIS A 13 13.21 10.68 -6.65
C HIS A 13 12.99 9.29 -7.26
N SER A 14 14.05 8.46 -7.31
CA SER A 14 13.99 7.14 -7.95
C SER A 14 13.09 6.14 -7.20
N LEU A 15 13.18 6.13 -5.87
CA LEU A 15 12.32 5.31 -5.01
C LEU A 15 10.86 5.79 -5.03
N ASP A 16 10.67 7.11 -4.98
CA ASP A 16 9.34 7.71 -5.07
C ASP A 16 8.66 7.40 -6.41
N LEU A 17 9.42 7.42 -7.52
CA LEU A 17 8.94 7.04 -8.84
C LEU A 17 8.66 5.54 -8.95
N ALA A 18 9.52 4.68 -8.38
CA ALA A 18 9.29 3.25 -8.33
C ALA A 18 7.99 2.90 -7.58
N LEU A 19 7.73 3.56 -6.43
CA LEU A 19 6.49 3.40 -5.69
C LEU A 19 5.26 3.88 -6.48
N LEU A 20 5.40 4.97 -7.23
CA LEU A 20 4.33 5.44 -8.12
C LEU A 20 4.03 4.41 -9.21
N LEU A 21 5.05 3.83 -9.85
CA LEU A 21 4.86 2.80 -10.88
C LEU A 21 4.19 1.54 -10.33
N ILE A 22 4.62 1.06 -9.15
CA ILE A 22 3.98 -0.08 -8.49
C ILE A 22 2.51 0.22 -8.18
N ARG A 23 2.21 1.42 -7.66
CA ARG A 23 0.83 1.84 -7.40
C ARG A 23 -0.01 1.93 -8.65
N LEU A 24 0.55 2.44 -9.75
CA LEU A 24 -0.16 2.54 -11.02
C LEU A 24 -0.45 1.16 -11.61
N GLY A 25 0.52 0.24 -11.55
CA GLY A 25 0.34 -1.15 -11.96
C GLY A 25 -0.73 -1.87 -11.13
N LEU A 26 -0.64 -1.78 -9.80
CA LEU A 26 -1.66 -2.33 -8.90
C LEU A 26 -3.03 -1.73 -9.19
N ALA A 27 -3.13 -0.40 -9.33
CA ALA A 27 -4.39 0.27 -9.62
C ALA A 27 -5.00 -0.20 -10.94
N ALA A 28 -4.23 -0.30 -12.02
CA ALA A 28 -4.72 -0.74 -13.32
C ALA A 28 -5.30 -2.16 -13.25
N VAL A 29 -4.58 -3.07 -12.60
CA VAL A 29 -5.01 -4.47 -12.45
C VAL A 29 -6.27 -4.56 -11.57
N PHE A 30 -6.25 -3.95 -10.38
CA PHE A 30 -7.39 -4.05 -9.47
C PHE A 30 -8.63 -3.30 -9.94
N LEU A 31 -8.48 -2.18 -10.64
CA LEU A 31 -9.62 -1.49 -11.24
C LEU A 31 -10.24 -2.30 -12.38
N THR A 32 -9.43 -2.92 -13.25
CA THR A 32 -9.96 -3.74 -14.33
C THR A 32 -10.69 -4.99 -13.80
N HIS A 33 -10.09 -5.70 -12.83
CA HIS A 33 -10.75 -6.84 -12.19
C HIS A 33 -11.97 -6.43 -11.36
N GLY A 34 -11.87 -5.36 -10.59
CA GLY A 34 -12.96 -4.86 -9.75
C GLY A 34 -14.15 -4.39 -10.57
N LEU A 35 -13.93 -3.58 -11.61
CA LEU A 35 -14.98 -3.12 -12.51
C LEU A 35 -15.64 -4.28 -13.26
N SER A 36 -14.85 -5.24 -13.73
CA SER A 36 -15.38 -6.45 -14.38
C SER A 36 -16.31 -7.23 -13.44
N LYS A 37 -15.94 -7.37 -12.15
CA LYS A 37 -16.79 -8.01 -11.14
C LYS A 37 -18.02 -7.17 -10.80
N LEU A 38 -17.93 -5.84 -10.73
CA LEU A 38 -19.10 -4.97 -10.52
C LEU A 38 -20.10 -5.05 -11.67
N MET A 39 -19.62 -5.13 -12.92
CA MET A 39 -20.47 -5.25 -14.10
C MET A 39 -21.12 -6.64 -14.20
N ASN A 40 -20.47 -7.67 -13.66
CA ASN A 40 -20.97 -9.05 -13.67
C ASN A 40 -20.98 -9.66 -12.27
N ILE A 41 -21.78 -9.05 -11.38
CA ILE A 41 -21.93 -9.54 -10.00
C ILE A 41 -22.58 -10.92 -9.98
N GLU A 42 -23.54 -11.20 -10.85
CA GLU A 42 -24.23 -12.49 -10.90
C GLU A 42 -23.27 -13.64 -11.23
N GLY A 43 -22.40 -13.46 -12.22
CA GLY A 43 -21.37 -14.45 -12.55
C GLY A 43 -20.35 -14.62 -11.44
N THR A 44 -19.95 -13.53 -10.79
CA THR A 44 -19.05 -13.58 -9.62
C THR A 44 -19.69 -14.29 -8.44
N ALA A 45 -20.98 -14.05 -8.18
CA ALA A 45 -21.76 -14.71 -7.14
C ALA A 45 -21.98 -16.19 -7.45
N GLY A 46 -22.24 -16.56 -8.70
CA GLY A 46 -22.32 -17.95 -9.14
C GLY A 46 -20.99 -18.70 -8.96
N PHE A 47 -19.88 -18.05 -9.32
CA PHE A 47 -18.54 -18.60 -9.13
C PHE A 47 -18.20 -18.79 -7.64
N LEU A 48 -18.44 -17.78 -6.81
CA LEU A 48 -18.26 -17.90 -5.36
C LEU A 48 -19.21 -18.92 -4.73
N GLY A 49 -20.43 -19.05 -5.26
CA GLY A 49 -21.39 -20.09 -4.89
C GLY A 49 -20.86 -21.50 -5.16
N SER A 50 -20.13 -21.71 -6.25
CA SER A 50 -19.47 -22.99 -6.54
C SER A 50 -18.36 -23.33 -5.52
N LEU A 51 -17.82 -22.33 -4.84
CA LEU A 51 -16.85 -22.46 -3.73
C LEU A 51 -17.53 -22.53 -2.35
N GLY A 52 -18.88 -22.49 -2.29
CA GLY A 52 -19.66 -22.55 -1.05
C GLY A 52 -19.92 -21.21 -0.37
N PHE A 53 -19.62 -20.08 -1.02
CA PHE A 53 -19.85 -18.75 -0.46
C PHE A 53 -21.18 -18.15 -0.92
N ASN A 54 -21.79 -17.34 -0.05
CA ASN A 54 -23.02 -16.61 -0.37
C ASN A 54 -22.73 -15.46 -1.35
N GLY A 55 -23.69 -15.11 -2.22
CA GLY A 55 -23.57 -14.03 -3.19
C GLY A 55 -23.25 -12.65 -2.59
N PHE A 56 -23.53 -12.45 -1.29
CA PHE A 56 -23.08 -11.26 -0.55
C PHE A 56 -21.56 -11.03 -0.62
N PHE A 57 -20.75 -12.10 -0.60
CA PHE A 57 -19.30 -11.99 -0.70
C PHE A 57 -18.84 -11.48 -2.06
N ALA A 58 -19.62 -11.70 -3.13
CA ALA A 58 -19.30 -11.16 -4.46
C ALA A 58 -19.26 -9.63 -4.43
N TRP A 59 -20.25 -9.01 -3.78
CA TRP A 59 -20.29 -7.56 -3.62
C TRP A 59 -19.12 -7.03 -2.80
N LEU A 60 -18.79 -7.73 -1.70
CA LEU A 60 -17.70 -7.35 -0.82
C LEU A 60 -16.35 -7.38 -1.54
N VAL A 61 -16.06 -8.46 -2.28
CA VAL A 61 -14.82 -8.60 -3.06
C VAL A 61 -14.77 -7.57 -4.19
N ALA A 62 -15.85 -7.42 -4.94
CA ALA A 62 -15.91 -6.52 -6.09
C ALA A 62 -15.70 -5.05 -5.65
N LEU A 63 -16.34 -4.62 -4.56
CA LEU A 63 -16.11 -3.30 -3.96
C LEU A 63 -14.70 -3.15 -3.39
N ALA A 64 -14.19 -4.15 -2.67
CA ALA A 64 -12.86 -4.07 -2.06
C ALA A 64 -11.77 -3.91 -3.13
N GLU A 65 -11.87 -4.64 -4.25
CA GLU A 65 -10.94 -4.50 -5.37
C GLU A 65 -11.05 -3.14 -6.05
N THR A 66 -12.27 -2.66 -6.29
CA THR A 66 -12.50 -1.41 -7.01
C THR A 66 -12.13 -0.19 -6.18
N LEU A 67 -12.61 -0.12 -4.94
CA LEU A 67 -12.30 0.98 -4.02
C LEU A 67 -10.83 0.91 -3.59
N GLY A 68 -10.29 -0.30 -3.38
CA GLY A 68 -8.88 -0.51 -3.08
C GLY A 68 -7.97 -0.06 -4.22
N GLY A 69 -8.30 -0.42 -5.46
CA GLY A 69 -7.58 0.02 -6.66
C GLY A 69 -7.66 1.53 -6.87
N LEU A 70 -8.83 2.13 -6.68
CA LEU A 70 -9.03 3.57 -6.78
C LEU A 70 -8.26 4.35 -5.70
N ALA A 71 -8.29 3.85 -4.46
CA ALA A 71 -7.50 4.41 -3.37
C ALA A 71 -5.99 4.29 -3.64
N MET A 72 -5.55 3.19 -4.26
CA MET A 72 -4.15 3.01 -4.63
C MET A 72 -3.71 3.96 -5.75
N LEU A 73 -4.60 4.21 -6.72
CA LEU A 73 -4.39 5.19 -7.79
C LEU A 73 -4.27 6.60 -7.22
N ALA A 74 -5.25 7.03 -6.42
CA ALA A 74 -5.28 8.36 -5.83
C ALA A 74 -4.18 8.57 -4.77
N GLY A 75 -3.72 7.48 -4.14
CA GLY A 75 -2.69 7.51 -3.10
C GLY A 75 -3.22 7.93 -1.74
N PHE A 76 -4.51 7.81 -1.52
CA PHE A 76 -5.12 7.98 -0.22
C PHE A 76 -5.22 6.62 0.48
N TRP A 77 -4.98 6.61 1.80
CA TRP A 77 -5.08 5.39 2.62
C TRP A 77 -4.38 4.15 2.04
N THR A 78 -3.20 4.34 1.41
CA THR A 78 -2.48 3.26 0.70
C THR A 78 -2.19 2.04 1.57
N CYS A 79 -2.00 2.19 2.88
CA CYS A 79 -1.84 1.04 3.77
C CYS A 79 -3.15 0.26 3.99
N LEU A 80 -4.27 0.96 4.15
CA LEU A 80 -5.57 0.30 4.37
C LEU A 80 -6.04 -0.38 3.09
N ALA A 81 -5.95 0.33 1.97
CA ALA A 81 -6.24 -0.23 0.66
C ALA A 81 -5.27 -1.37 0.32
N GLY A 82 -3.96 -1.22 0.58
CA GLY A 82 -2.99 -2.28 0.38
C GLY A 82 -3.29 -3.52 1.21
N THR A 83 -3.70 -3.35 2.48
CA THR A 83 -4.08 -4.46 3.36
C THR A 83 -5.34 -5.17 2.85
N ALA A 84 -6.36 -4.42 2.43
CA ALA A 84 -7.57 -4.99 1.85
C ALA A 84 -7.26 -5.79 0.58
N LEU A 85 -6.45 -5.23 -0.33
CA LEU A 85 -6.03 -5.91 -1.55
C LEU A 85 -5.19 -7.16 -1.26
N ALA A 86 -4.27 -7.09 -0.29
CA ALA A 86 -3.47 -8.25 0.13
C ALA A 86 -4.35 -9.40 0.65
N ILE A 87 -5.36 -9.11 1.46
CA ILE A 87 -6.31 -10.12 1.96
C ILE A 87 -7.07 -10.76 0.79
N VAL A 88 -7.54 -9.96 -0.17
CA VAL A 88 -8.24 -10.47 -1.36
C VAL A 88 -7.33 -11.38 -2.19
N MET A 89 -6.05 -11.03 -2.37
CA MET A 89 -5.10 -11.88 -3.10
C MET A 89 -4.82 -13.20 -2.39
N ILE A 90 -4.71 -13.20 -1.06
CA ILE A 90 -4.55 -14.45 -0.28
C ILE A 90 -5.77 -15.34 -0.47
N PHE A 91 -6.98 -14.77 -0.39
CA PHE A 91 -8.23 -15.50 -0.58
C PHE A 91 -8.33 -16.09 -1.99
N ALA A 92 -8.05 -15.29 -3.02
CA ALA A 92 -8.05 -15.72 -4.41
C ALA A 92 -7.04 -16.84 -4.65
N MET A 93 -5.82 -16.70 -4.11
CA MET A 93 -4.78 -17.71 -4.23
C MET A 93 -5.19 -19.05 -3.61
N VAL A 94 -5.65 -19.04 -2.36
CA VAL A 94 -5.96 -20.27 -1.61
C VAL A 94 -7.20 -20.97 -2.15
N LEU A 95 -8.25 -20.21 -2.49
CA LEU A 95 -9.56 -20.81 -2.80
C LEU A 95 -9.79 -21.02 -4.29
N VAL A 96 -9.17 -20.20 -5.15
CA VAL A 96 -9.43 -20.26 -6.60
C VAL A 96 -8.32 -20.97 -7.34
N LYS A 97 -7.05 -20.67 -7.02
CA LYS A 97 -5.91 -21.03 -7.87
C LYS A 97 -4.91 -21.99 -7.25
N PHE A 98 -5.10 -22.39 -6.00
CA PHE A 98 -4.16 -23.26 -5.31
C PHE A 98 -3.95 -24.60 -6.04
N ASN A 99 -5.05 -25.20 -6.49
CA ASN A 99 -5.02 -26.48 -7.23
C ASN A 99 -4.56 -26.35 -8.68
N ALA A 100 -4.46 -25.13 -9.22
CA ALA A 100 -3.99 -24.90 -10.60
C ALA A 100 -2.45 -24.96 -10.72
N GLY A 101 -1.72 -25.07 -9.61
CA GLY A 101 -0.26 -25.05 -9.59
C GLY A 101 0.32 -23.64 -9.64
N PHE A 102 1.65 -23.52 -9.69
CA PHE A 102 2.33 -22.22 -9.67
C PHE A 102 2.17 -21.49 -11.01
N VAL A 103 2.67 -22.10 -12.09
CA VAL A 103 2.65 -21.55 -13.44
C VAL A 103 1.24 -21.61 -14.02
N GLY A 104 0.69 -20.48 -14.46
CA GLY A 104 -0.69 -20.36 -14.92
C GLY A 104 -1.75 -20.42 -13.81
N GLY A 105 -1.34 -20.59 -12.56
CA GLY A 105 -2.21 -20.56 -11.39
C GLY A 105 -1.94 -19.33 -10.55
N TRP A 106 -1.32 -19.51 -9.38
CA TRP A 106 -1.21 -18.48 -8.35
C TRP A 106 0.02 -17.56 -8.44
N GLU A 107 0.89 -17.73 -9.44
CA GLU A 107 2.07 -16.87 -9.62
C GLU A 107 1.72 -15.38 -9.76
N TYR A 108 0.64 -15.07 -10.47
CA TYR A 108 0.20 -13.70 -10.70
C TYR A 108 -0.33 -13.06 -9.41
N ASP A 109 -1.14 -13.80 -8.65
CA ASP A 109 -1.70 -13.33 -7.38
C ASP A 109 -0.60 -13.14 -6.33
N LEU A 110 0.45 -13.98 -6.36
CA LEU A 110 1.63 -13.82 -5.51
C LEU A 110 2.36 -12.52 -5.81
N ILE A 111 2.59 -12.20 -7.10
CA ILE A 111 3.26 -10.95 -7.49
C ILE A 111 2.45 -9.74 -7.05
N LEU A 112 1.13 -9.77 -7.22
CA LEU A 112 0.24 -8.70 -6.77
C LEU A 112 0.26 -8.56 -5.24
N LEU A 113 0.26 -9.68 -4.50
CA LEU A 113 0.38 -9.69 -3.05
C LEU A 113 1.70 -9.07 -2.59
N ILE A 114 2.83 -9.47 -3.17
CA ILE A 114 4.15 -8.94 -2.83
C ILE A 114 4.21 -7.44 -3.14
N ASN A 115 3.68 -7.00 -4.27
CA ASN A 115 3.61 -5.58 -4.62
C ASN A 115 2.73 -4.78 -3.64
N ALA A 116 1.58 -5.33 -3.23
CA ALA A 116 0.73 -4.70 -2.22
C ALA A 116 1.46 -4.57 -0.87
N LEU A 117 2.15 -5.64 -0.43
CA LEU A 117 2.98 -5.62 0.78
C LEU A 117 4.12 -4.61 0.68
N ALA A 118 4.79 -4.52 -0.47
CA ALA A 118 5.84 -3.54 -0.71
C ALA A 118 5.32 -2.10 -0.53
N VAL A 119 4.12 -1.80 -1.02
CA VAL A 119 3.47 -0.48 -0.83
C VAL A 119 3.06 -0.25 0.63
N ILE A 120 2.60 -1.28 1.34
CA ILE A 120 2.28 -1.19 2.78
C ILE A 120 3.54 -0.85 3.59
N LEU A 121 4.66 -1.53 3.31
CA LEU A 121 5.91 -1.37 4.04
C LEU A 121 6.66 -0.07 3.70
N ALA A 122 6.73 0.28 2.41
CA ALA A 122 7.40 1.49 1.95
C ALA A 122 6.56 2.76 2.17
N GLY A 123 5.24 2.62 2.22
CA GLY A 123 4.30 3.72 2.36
C GLY A 123 3.90 4.38 1.03
N PRO A 124 3.14 5.49 1.10
CA PRO A 124 2.46 6.10 -0.05
C PRO A 124 3.38 6.75 -1.12
N GLY A 125 4.65 7.01 -0.78
CA GLY A 125 5.59 7.79 -1.62
C GLY A 125 5.26 9.29 -1.66
N LYS A 126 6.18 10.11 -2.21
CA LYS A 126 5.97 11.57 -2.31
C LYS A 126 4.85 12.02 -3.26
N TYR A 127 4.48 11.18 -4.23
CA TYR A 127 3.43 11.48 -5.22
C TYR A 127 2.02 11.09 -4.75
N ALA A 128 1.84 10.82 -3.46
CA ALA A 128 0.52 10.57 -2.90
C ALA A 128 -0.20 11.88 -2.54
N LEU A 129 -1.49 11.96 -2.89
CA LEU A 129 -2.31 13.13 -2.62
C LEU A 129 -2.68 13.27 -1.13
N GLY A 130 -2.47 12.24 -0.30
CA GLY A 130 -2.64 12.33 1.16
C GLY A 130 -1.91 11.23 1.95
N CYS A 131 -1.16 11.65 2.97
CA CYS A 131 -0.51 10.75 3.92
C CYS A 131 -1.55 10.24 4.94
N GLY A 132 -2.28 9.19 4.59
CA GLY A 132 -3.31 8.59 5.45
C GLY A 132 -2.84 7.41 6.32
N CYS A 133 -1.55 7.06 6.31
CA CYS A 133 -1.02 5.87 6.98
C CYS A 133 -0.04 6.19 8.12
N LYS A 134 -0.12 5.41 9.22
CA LYS A 134 0.78 5.48 10.40
C LYS A 134 2.28 5.38 10.04
N GLY A 135 2.66 4.70 8.95
CA GLY A 135 4.07 4.58 8.51
C GLY A 135 4.72 5.93 8.11
N CYS A 136 3.92 6.85 7.58
CA CYS A 136 4.37 8.21 7.26
C CYS A 136 4.61 9.08 8.53
N GLN A 137 4.08 8.67 9.69
CA GLN A 137 4.32 9.33 10.98
C GLN A 137 5.69 8.99 11.58
N MET A 138 6.30 7.85 11.22
CA MET A 138 7.63 7.48 11.73
C MET A 138 8.71 8.44 11.24
N LYS A 139 8.57 8.96 10.02
CA LYS A 139 9.49 9.97 9.46
C LYS A 139 9.24 11.38 10.03
N LYS A 140 8.01 11.69 10.45
CA LYS A 140 7.70 12.93 11.18
C LYS A 140 8.21 12.91 12.62
N GLN A 141 8.17 11.77 13.29
CA GLN A 141 8.68 11.63 14.66
C GLN A 141 10.22 11.58 14.70
N ALA A 142 10.87 10.93 13.73
CA ALA A 142 12.33 10.95 13.62
C ALA A 142 12.92 12.31 13.17
N ASN A 143 12.08 13.21 12.64
CA ASN A 143 12.47 14.57 12.24
C ASN A 143 11.73 15.65 13.07
N LYS A 144 11.30 15.32 14.29
CA LYS A 144 10.97 16.33 15.28
C LYS A 144 12.30 16.72 15.95
N PRO A 145 12.81 17.95 15.77
CA PRO A 145 13.97 18.38 16.54
C PRO A 145 13.59 18.25 18.01
N ASP A 146 14.39 17.47 18.75
CA ASP A 146 14.24 17.25 20.18
C ASP A 146 14.09 18.61 20.87
N SER A 147 12.84 18.97 21.19
CA SER A 147 12.50 20.25 21.81
C SER A 147 13.24 20.46 23.14
N ALA A 148 13.72 19.39 23.76
CA ALA A 148 14.58 19.42 24.93
C ALA A 148 15.99 19.99 24.65
N LYS A 149 16.55 19.74 23.46
CA LYS A 149 17.87 20.29 23.09
C LYS A 149 17.80 21.79 22.76
N THR A 150 16.71 22.25 22.15
CA THR A 150 16.51 23.68 21.87
C THR A 150 16.31 24.49 23.16
N ALA A 151 15.62 23.93 24.17
CA ALA A 151 15.46 24.58 25.47
C ALA A 151 16.79 24.64 26.26
N ALA A 152 17.59 23.58 26.27
CA ALA A 152 18.88 23.56 26.97
C ALA A 152 19.89 24.55 26.38
N VAL A 153 19.90 24.74 25.06
CA VAL A 153 20.76 25.73 24.39
C VAL A 153 20.36 27.16 24.77
N SER A 154 19.05 27.47 24.84
CA SER A 154 18.57 28.80 25.25
C SER A 154 18.84 29.12 26.73
N VAL A 155 18.79 28.12 27.63
CA VAL A 155 19.10 28.32 29.06
C VAL A 155 20.60 28.55 29.27
N MET A 156 21.48 27.87 28.52
CA MET A 156 22.93 28.11 28.62
C MET A 156 23.38 29.47 28.05
N GLN A 157 22.66 30.05 27.09
CA GLN A 157 22.98 31.39 26.60
C GLN A 157 22.48 32.52 27.51
N ASN A 158 21.50 32.25 28.39
CA ASN A 158 20.97 33.24 29.34
C ASN A 158 21.74 33.29 30.68
N ASN A 159 22.64 32.33 30.93
CA ASN A 159 23.48 32.27 32.15
C ASN A 159 24.93 32.78 31.91
N LYS A 160 25.17 33.45 30.78
CA LYS A 160 26.45 34.12 30.43
C LYS A 160 26.33 35.65 30.36
N LYS A 161 25.37 36.24 31.08
CA LYS A 161 25.29 37.67 31.33
C LYS A 161 25.42 37.94 32.83
#